data_AF-A0A4Z1P843-F1
#
_entry.id   AF-A0A4Z1P843-F1
#
_cell.length_a   1.000
_cell.length_b   1.000
_cell.length_c   1.000
_cell.angle_alpha   90.00
_cell.angle_beta   90.00
_cell.angle_gamma   90.00
#
_symmetry.space_group_name_H-M   'P 1'
#
loop_
_entity.id
_entity.type
_entity.pdbx_description
1 polymer ?
#
loop_
_entity_poly.entity_id
_entity_poly.type
_entity_poly.pdbx_seq_one_letter_code
_entity_poly.pdbx_strand_id
1 'polypeptide(L)'
;MSDDDDFMQDSDQEDYDFDYEDDDEEQEGGDVDIENKYYNAKQMKADNPEEAVDEFLGVPPLEQEKAEWGFKGLKQAIKLEFKLKRYDAAVEHYRELLTYVKSAVTRNHSEKSINNMLDFIEKNADDEAANFCIEKFYALTLESFHSTNNERLWLKTNIKLARLWFAQKNYRLLADKLRELHKACQKEDGTEDPSKGTSSIEVYALEIQMYAETRNNKRLKALYQQALRVKSAVSHPKIMGIIRECGGKMHMSEENWKEAQSDFFESFRSYDEAGSLQRIQVLKYLVLTTMLMGSDINPFDSQETKPYKNDSRISAMTDLVDAYQRDDIHGYEKILQTNKDLLEDPFIAENIDEVTRNMRTKAVLKLVAPYTRFTLSFISKQLKITLSEVQDILGFLIVDKKLHGKMDQEAGTVEVESSTDMDRVKAIREWSQSIGALWQTVLHDGEGFRSEEGSGYLPPVHGNLGAPSLPGKSSNGTGGRLRGGAKGKGQSGKQPSSGLRG
;
A
#
# COMPACT_ATOMS: atom_id res chain seq x y z
N MET A 1 -19.12 12.83 -40.33
CA MET A 1 -18.47 11.65 -40.91
C MET A 1 -17.21 11.45 -40.06
N SER A 2 -17.33 11.05 -38.79
CA SER A 2 -17.74 9.73 -38.26
C SER A 2 -16.90 8.62 -38.87
N ASP A 3 -15.90 8.15 -38.10
CA ASP A 3 -15.64 6.75 -37.80
C ASP A 3 -14.27 6.66 -37.11
N ASP A 4 -14.24 6.62 -35.76
CA ASP A 4 -13.07 6.19 -34.97
C ASP A 4 -13.41 5.83 -33.50
N ASP A 5 -14.64 5.35 -33.25
CA ASP A 5 -15.18 5.05 -31.90
C ASP A 5 -15.10 3.56 -31.51
N ASP A 6 -14.24 2.76 -32.15
CA ASP A 6 -14.22 1.28 -32.02
C ASP A 6 -13.15 0.73 -31.05
N PHE A 7 -12.74 1.50 -30.03
CA PHE A 7 -11.79 1.01 -29.00
C PHE A 7 -12.29 1.25 -27.57
N MET A 8 -13.55 0.90 -27.30
CA MET A 8 -14.13 0.98 -25.96
C MET A 8 -14.94 -0.28 -25.65
N GLN A 9 -14.26 -1.32 -25.15
CA GLN A 9 -14.85 -2.25 -24.20
C GLN A 9 -13.90 -2.33 -23.01
N ASP A 10 -14.30 -1.65 -21.93
CA ASP A 10 -13.80 -1.90 -20.58
C ASP A 10 -13.92 -3.41 -20.36
N SER A 11 -12.77 -4.08 -20.34
CA SER A 11 -12.68 -5.40 -19.75
C SER A 11 -12.59 -5.20 -18.25
N ASP A 12 -13.72 -4.77 -17.67
CA ASP A 12 -14.17 -5.46 -16.48
C ASP A 12 -14.00 -6.94 -16.80
N GLN A 13 -13.40 -7.68 -15.88
CA GLN A 13 -13.62 -9.12 -15.85
C GLN A 13 -15.13 -9.29 -15.57
N GLU A 14 -15.95 -9.08 -16.61
CA GLU A 14 -16.88 -10.10 -17.02
C GLU A 14 -16.07 -11.39 -16.92
N ASP A 15 -16.21 -12.04 -15.76
CA ASP A 15 -16.38 -13.47 -15.75
C ASP A 15 -17.35 -13.74 -16.91
N TYR A 16 -16.78 -13.90 -18.12
CA TYR A 16 -17.33 -14.63 -19.25
C TYR A 16 -17.42 -16.08 -18.77
N ASP A 17 -18.16 -16.28 -17.69
CA ASP A 17 -18.84 -17.51 -17.37
C ASP A 17 -19.84 -17.58 -18.50
N PHE A 18 -19.45 -18.33 -19.53
CA PHE A 18 -20.33 -18.75 -20.60
C PHE A 18 -21.65 -19.07 -19.92
N ASP A 19 -22.69 -18.24 -20.14
CA ASP A 19 -24.07 -18.63 -19.90
C ASP A 19 -24.30 -19.78 -20.91
N TYR A 20 -23.75 -20.95 -20.60
CA TYR A 20 -24.47 -22.15 -20.84
C TYR A 20 -25.77 -21.91 -20.08
N GLU A 21 -26.81 -21.46 -20.81
CA GLU A 21 -28.12 -22.02 -20.56
C GLU A 21 -27.84 -23.49 -20.30
N ASP A 22 -28.00 -23.95 -19.04
CA ASP A 22 -27.72 -25.32 -18.63
C ASP A 22 -28.47 -26.26 -19.60
N ASP A 23 -27.86 -26.59 -20.74
CA ASP A 23 -28.12 -27.75 -21.58
C ASP A 23 -27.42 -28.92 -20.88
N ASP A 24 -27.75 -29.10 -19.60
CA ASP A 24 -27.35 -30.25 -18.81
C ASP A 24 -28.34 -31.37 -19.18
N GLU A 25 -27.90 -32.13 -20.18
CA GLU A 25 -28.18 -33.53 -20.51
C GLU A 25 -29.43 -34.18 -19.88
N GLU A 26 -30.31 -34.64 -20.78
CA GLU A 26 -31.38 -35.60 -20.57
C GLU A 26 -30.96 -36.74 -19.62
N GLN A 27 -31.36 -36.65 -18.36
CA GLN A 27 -31.37 -37.81 -17.46
C GLN A 27 -32.83 -38.28 -17.31
N GLU A 28 -33.19 -39.22 -18.18
CA GLU A 28 -34.46 -39.94 -18.21
C GLU A 28 -34.85 -40.45 -16.81
N GLY A 29 -35.94 -39.91 -16.24
CA GLY A 29 -36.53 -40.46 -15.02
C GLY A 29 -37.46 -39.57 -14.18
N GLY A 30 -37.94 -38.43 -14.70
CA GLY A 30 -38.91 -37.57 -14.00
C GLY A 30 -40.36 -37.86 -14.39
N ASP A 31 -41.29 -37.70 -13.46
CA ASP A 31 -42.74 -37.80 -13.69
C ASP A 31 -43.15 -36.76 -14.75
N VAL A 32 -43.64 -37.22 -15.91
CA VAL A 32 -43.88 -36.40 -17.14
C VAL A 32 -44.74 -35.16 -16.86
N ASP A 33 -45.60 -35.23 -15.85
CA ASP A 33 -46.48 -34.14 -15.43
C ASP A 33 -45.74 -32.99 -14.72
N ILE A 34 -44.64 -33.27 -14.03
CA ILE A 34 -43.81 -32.27 -13.32
C ILE A 34 -42.93 -31.52 -14.31
N GLU A 35 -42.37 -32.24 -15.27
CA GLU A 35 -41.55 -31.68 -16.35
C GLU A 35 -42.36 -30.74 -17.25
N ASN A 36 -43.58 -31.16 -17.65
CA ASN A 36 -44.47 -30.33 -18.46
C ASN A 36 -44.86 -29.01 -17.76
N LYS A 37 -45.07 -29.02 -16.44
CA LYS A 37 -45.35 -27.80 -15.67
C LYS A 37 -44.15 -26.86 -15.61
N TYR A 38 -42.94 -27.40 -15.42
CA TYR A 38 -41.72 -26.60 -15.41
C TYR A 38 -41.45 -25.92 -16.76
N TYR A 39 -41.62 -26.62 -17.88
CA TYR A 39 -41.44 -26.02 -19.21
C TYR A 39 -42.52 -24.99 -19.56
N ASN A 40 -43.76 -25.21 -19.11
CA ASN A 40 -44.84 -24.23 -19.24
C ASN A 40 -44.49 -22.93 -18.48
N ALA A 41 -44.05 -23.05 -17.22
CA ALA A 41 -43.58 -21.91 -16.43
C ALA A 41 -42.39 -21.17 -17.09
N LYS A 42 -41.48 -21.92 -17.72
CA LYS A 42 -40.33 -21.34 -18.46
C LYS A 42 -40.76 -20.54 -19.68
N GLN A 43 -41.79 -20.98 -20.42
CA GLN A 43 -42.34 -20.22 -21.55
C GLN A 43 -43.05 -18.94 -21.06
N MET A 44 -43.81 -19.04 -19.97
CA MET A 44 -44.52 -17.89 -19.39
C MET A 44 -43.59 -16.83 -18.75
N LYS A 45 -42.33 -17.17 -18.49
CA LYS A 45 -41.32 -16.25 -17.92
C LYS A 45 -41.15 -14.95 -18.71
N ALA A 46 -41.30 -15.00 -20.03
CA ALA A 46 -41.13 -13.83 -20.91
C ALA A 46 -42.39 -12.95 -20.96
N ASP A 47 -43.57 -13.55 -20.87
CA ASP A 47 -44.85 -12.86 -21.07
C ASP A 47 -45.46 -12.38 -19.74
N ASN A 48 -45.48 -13.23 -18.71
CA ASN A 48 -46.08 -12.95 -17.40
C ASN A 48 -45.18 -13.46 -16.25
N PRO A 49 -44.25 -12.64 -15.74
CA PRO A 49 -43.29 -13.07 -14.72
C PRO A 49 -43.94 -13.39 -13.36
N GLU A 50 -45.10 -12.84 -13.02
CA GLU A 50 -45.81 -13.14 -11.76
C GLU A 50 -46.49 -14.51 -11.78
N GLU A 51 -47.22 -14.84 -12.86
CA GLU A 51 -47.85 -16.16 -13.03
C GLU A 51 -46.81 -17.27 -13.20
N ALA A 52 -45.67 -16.97 -13.84
CA ALA A 52 -44.56 -17.90 -13.95
C ALA A 52 -43.98 -18.26 -12.57
N VAL A 53 -43.92 -17.33 -11.63
CA VAL A 53 -43.46 -17.61 -10.25
C VAL A 53 -44.40 -18.60 -9.56
N ASP A 54 -45.71 -18.38 -9.64
CA ASP A 54 -46.69 -19.26 -9.01
C ASP A 54 -46.64 -20.68 -9.60
N GLU A 55 -46.45 -20.82 -10.92
CA GLU A 55 -46.28 -22.12 -11.57
C GLU A 55 -44.95 -22.79 -11.21
N PHE A 56 -43.85 -22.03 -11.05
CA PHE A 56 -42.58 -22.57 -10.54
C PHE A 56 -42.67 -23.00 -9.07
N LEU A 57 -43.44 -22.29 -8.24
CA LEU A 57 -43.71 -22.65 -6.85
C LEU A 57 -44.72 -23.81 -6.72
N GLY A 58 -45.48 -24.09 -7.78
CA GLY A 58 -46.38 -25.24 -7.90
C GLY A 58 -45.66 -26.57 -8.15
N VAL A 59 -44.37 -26.54 -8.56
CA VAL A 59 -43.56 -27.74 -8.85
C VAL A 59 -43.08 -28.48 -7.58
N PRO A 60 -42.48 -27.81 -6.56
CA PRO A 60 -42.03 -28.45 -5.32
C PRO A 60 -43.07 -29.30 -4.55
N PRO A 61 -44.35 -28.88 -4.39
CA PRO A 61 -45.34 -29.67 -3.66
C PRO A 61 -45.89 -30.88 -4.44
N LEU A 62 -45.59 -31.00 -5.74
CA LEU A 62 -45.98 -32.16 -6.56
C LEU A 62 -45.00 -33.32 -6.42
N GLU A 63 -43.80 -33.07 -5.92
CA GLU A 63 -42.80 -34.10 -5.63
C GLU A 63 -43.05 -34.73 -4.26
N GLN A 64 -43.34 -36.04 -4.21
CA GLN A 64 -43.51 -36.79 -2.95
C GLN A 64 -42.20 -36.92 -2.16
N GLU A 65 -41.07 -37.01 -2.85
CA GLU A 65 -39.73 -36.93 -2.29
C GLU A 65 -39.00 -35.77 -2.97
N LYS A 66 -38.28 -34.97 -2.19
CA LYS A 66 -37.52 -33.82 -2.70
C LYS A 66 -36.58 -34.28 -3.81
N ALA A 67 -36.83 -33.83 -5.04
CA ALA A 67 -36.07 -34.21 -6.21
C ALA A 67 -35.55 -32.98 -6.97
N GLU A 68 -34.93 -33.22 -8.12
CA GLU A 68 -34.19 -32.23 -8.88
C GLU A 68 -35.09 -31.18 -9.54
N TRP A 69 -36.32 -31.51 -9.89
CA TRP A 69 -37.26 -30.60 -10.55
C TRP A 69 -37.81 -29.56 -9.58
N GLY A 70 -38.10 -29.93 -8.32
CA GLY A 70 -38.42 -29.01 -7.24
C GLY A 70 -37.27 -28.02 -6.98
N PHE A 71 -36.02 -28.48 -7.03
CA PHE A 71 -34.85 -27.62 -6.90
C PHE A 71 -34.69 -26.64 -8.08
N LYS A 72 -34.88 -27.10 -9.32
CA LYS A 72 -34.86 -26.26 -10.53
C LYS A 72 -35.99 -25.23 -10.53
N GLY A 73 -37.19 -25.61 -10.11
CA GLY A 73 -38.35 -24.73 -9.96
C GLY A 73 -38.10 -23.61 -8.96
N LEU A 74 -37.69 -23.94 -7.73
CA LEU A 74 -37.35 -22.95 -6.70
C LEU A 74 -36.22 -22.01 -7.15
N LYS A 75 -35.20 -22.54 -7.85
CA LYS A 75 -34.09 -21.72 -8.39
C LYS A 75 -34.60 -20.65 -9.37
N GLN A 76 -35.52 -21.00 -10.27
CA GLN A 76 -36.09 -20.02 -11.22
C GLN A 76 -37.08 -19.07 -10.55
N ALA A 77 -37.90 -19.55 -9.62
CA ALA A 77 -38.82 -18.72 -8.84
C ALA A 77 -38.05 -17.61 -8.11
N ILE A 78 -37.00 -17.94 -7.36
CA ILE A 78 -36.19 -16.97 -6.61
C ILE A 78 -35.56 -15.93 -7.54
N LYS A 79 -35.05 -16.34 -8.72
CA LYS A 79 -34.49 -15.39 -9.71
C LYS A 79 -35.54 -14.41 -10.22
N LEU A 80 -36.79 -14.85 -10.39
CA LEU A 80 -37.89 -14.00 -10.84
C LEU A 80 -38.43 -13.12 -9.72
N GLU A 81 -38.59 -13.64 -8.51
CA GLU A 81 -39.01 -12.86 -7.34
C GLU A 81 -38.01 -11.75 -7.01
N PHE A 82 -36.71 -12.02 -7.16
CA PHE A 82 -35.67 -11.01 -7.00
C PHE A 82 -35.78 -9.90 -8.05
N LYS A 83 -36.04 -10.25 -9.32
CA LYS A 83 -36.31 -9.28 -10.41
C LYS A 83 -37.59 -8.47 -10.17
N LEU A 84 -38.60 -9.07 -9.56
CA LEU A 84 -39.87 -8.43 -9.21
C LEU A 84 -39.81 -7.65 -7.88
N LYS A 85 -38.63 -7.52 -7.25
CA LYS A 85 -38.40 -6.85 -5.96
C LYS A 85 -39.19 -7.44 -4.78
N ARG A 86 -39.63 -8.70 -4.87
CA ARG A 86 -40.33 -9.44 -3.81
C ARG A 86 -39.34 -10.12 -2.87
N TYR A 87 -38.53 -9.31 -2.19
CA TYR A 87 -37.38 -9.79 -1.42
C TYR A 87 -37.74 -10.73 -0.26
N ASP A 88 -38.82 -10.45 0.48
CA ASP A 88 -39.20 -11.28 1.63
C ASP A 88 -39.67 -12.68 1.21
N ALA A 89 -40.41 -12.79 0.10
CA ALA A 89 -40.81 -14.09 -0.46
C ALA A 89 -39.59 -14.88 -0.97
N ALA A 90 -38.68 -14.20 -1.66
CA ALA A 90 -37.45 -14.81 -2.14
C ALA A 90 -36.58 -15.40 -1.01
N VAL A 91 -36.53 -14.75 0.16
CA VAL A 91 -35.80 -15.27 1.33
C VAL A 91 -36.43 -16.55 1.87
N GLU A 92 -37.76 -16.61 1.95
CA GLU A 92 -38.46 -17.81 2.43
C GLU A 92 -38.30 -18.99 1.46
N HIS A 93 -38.45 -18.75 0.16
CA HIS A 93 -38.20 -19.78 -0.86
C HIS A 93 -36.72 -20.18 -0.93
N TYR A 94 -35.79 -19.27 -0.65
CA TYR A 94 -34.37 -19.62 -0.54
C TYR A 94 -34.09 -20.50 0.68
N ARG A 95 -34.73 -20.23 1.83
CA ARG A 95 -34.65 -21.12 3.01
C ARG A 95 -35.16 -22.51 2.67
N GLU A 96 -36.25 -22.61 1.90
CA GLU A 96 -36.77 -23.89 1.43
C GLU A 96 -35.78 -24.59 0.49
N LEU A 97 -35.20 -23.88 -0.49
CA LEU A 97 -34.19 -24.41 -1.41
C LEU A 97 -32.97 -24.99 -0.66
N LEU A 98 -32.51 -24.34 0.41
CA LEU A 98 -31.40 -24.84 1.23
C LEU A 98 -31.70 -26.18 1.91
N THR A 99 -32.97 -26.56 2.06
CA THR A 99 -33.32 -27.89 2.57
C THR A 99 -33.11 -29.00 1.53
N TYR A 100 -33.28 -28.70 0.23
CA TYR A 100 -33.01 -29.63 -0.87
C TYR A 100 -31.52 -29.93 -1.00
N VAL A 101 -30.67 -28.95 -0.67
CA VAL A 101 -29.20 -29.09 -0.63
C VAL A 101 -28.74 -30.15 0.37
N LYS A 102 -29.53 -30.41 1.43
CA LYS A 102 -29.19 -31.40 2.46
C LYS A 102 -29.58 -32.83 2.09
N SER A 103 -30.59 -33.02 1.24
CA SER A 103 -31.23 -34.33 1.05
C SER A 103 -31.33 -34.82 -0.40
N ALA A 104 -31.44 -33.93 -1.38
CA ALA A 104 -31.88 -34.27 -2.73
C ALA A 104 -30.80 -34.11 -3.81
N VAL A 105 -29.86 -33.18 -3.62
CA VAL A 105 -28.95 -32.72 -4.67
C VAL A 105 -27.50 -33.06 -4.33
N THR A 106 -26.70 -33.44 -5.32
CA THR A 106 -25.27 -33.67 -5.11
C THR A 106 -24.56 -32.40 -4.63
N ARG A 107 -23.52 -32.59 -3.81
CA ARG A 107 -22.75 -31.48 -3.22
C ARG A 107 -22.15 -30.53 -4.26
N ASN A 108 -21.70 -31.04 -5.40
CA ASN A 108 -21.10 -30.21 -6.45
C ASN A 108 -22.15 -29.40 -7.21
N HIS A 109 -23.32 -30.00 -7.51
CA HIS A 109 -24.40 -29.29 -8.21
C HIS A 109 -25.04 -28.20 -7.34
N SER A 110 -25.20 -28.47 -6.03
CA SER A 110 -25.64 -27.46 -5.08
C SER A 110 -24.64 -26.31 -4.90
N GLU A 111 -23.33 -26.60 -4.88
CA GLU A 111 -22.29 -25.55 -4.84
C GLU A 111 -22.34 -24.62 -6.06
N LYS A 112 -22.37 -25.18 -7.27
CA LYS A 112 -22.49 -24.39 -8.52
C LYS A 112 -23.77 -23.57 -8.51
N SER A 113 -24.90 -24.20 -8.18
CA SER A 113 -26.20 -23.51 -8.19
C SER A 113 -26.30 -22.39 -7.17
N ILE A 114 -25.72 -22.55 -5.97
CA ILE A 114 -25.68 -21.48 -4.96
C ILE A 114 -24.77 -20.34 -5.42
N ASN A 115 -23.57 -20.64 -5.96
CA ASN A 115 -22.67 -19.60 -6.45
C ASN A 115 -23.33 -18.79 -7.59
N ASN A 116 -23.88 -19.46 -8.60
CA ASN A 116 -24.54 -18.81 -9.73
C ASN A 116 -25.78 -18.01 -9.29
N MET A 117 -26.46 -18.43 -8.21
CA MET A 117 -27.56 -17.68 -7.64
C MET A 117 -27.06 -16.42 -6.92
N LEU A 118 -26.04 -16.53 -6.06
CA LEU A 118 -25.45 -15.38 -5.38
C LEU A 118 -24.90 -14.36 -6.38
N ASP A 119 -24.20 -14.81 -7.42
CA ASP A 119 -23.64 -13.94 -8.46
C ASP A 119 -24.76 -13.25 -9.28
N PHE A 120 -25.86 -13.95 -9.56
CA PHE A 120 -27.03 -13.35 -10.21
C PHE A 120 -27.71 -12.30 -9.33
N ILE A 121 -27.84 -12.57 -8.04
CA ILE A 121 -28.47 -11.65 -7.08
C ILE A 121 -27.57 -10.40 -6.92
N GLU A 122 -26.25 -10.57 -6.81
CA GLU A 122 -25.29 -9.45 -6.74
C GLU A 122 -25.34 -8.56 -7.99
N LYS A 123 -25.40 -9.15 -9.19
CA LYS A 123 -25.49 -8.40 -10.46
C LYS A 123 -26.78 -7.59 -10.62
N ASN A 124 -27.88 -8.03 -9.99
CA ASN A 124 -29.21 -7.38 -10.11
C ASN A 124 -29.58 -6.57 -8.85
N ALA A 125 -28.60 -6.24 -7.99
CA ALA A 125 -28.82 -5.57 -6.71
C ALA A 125 -28.77 -4.04 -6.84
N ASP A 126 -29.87 -3.42 -7.26
CA ASP A 126 -29.90 -1.96 -7.46
C ASP A 126 -30.33 -1.17 -6.20
N ASP A 127 -31.07 -1.81 -5.28
CA ASP A 127 -31.74 -1.12 -4.16
C ASP A 127 -31.14 -1.47 -2.78
N GLU A 128 -31.26 -0.56 -1.81
CA GLU A 128 -30.86 -0.80 -0.40
C GLU A 128 -31.63 -1.98 0.24
N ALA A 129 -32.88 -2.22 -0.20
CA ALA A 129 -33.65 -3.40 0.18
C ALA A 129 -33.07 -4.70 -0.41
N ALA A 130 -32.49 -4.64 -1.61
CA ALA A 130 -31.79 -5.77 -2.22
C ALA A 130 -30.52 -6.12 -1.43
N ASN A 131 -29.80 -5.11 -0.94
CA ASN A 131 -28.62 -5.29 -0.08
C ASN A 131 -28.95 -6.02 1.23
N PHE A 132 -30.06 -5.66 1.89
CA PHE A 132 -30.51 -6.36 3.10
C PHE A 132 -30.99 -7.79 2.80
N CYS A 133 -31.62 -7.99 1.64
CA CYS A 133 -31.98 -9.31 1.15
C CYS A 133 -30.72 -10.18 0.95
N ILE A 134 -29.70 -9.66 0.27
CA ILE A 134 -28.43 -10.35 0.03
C ILE A 134 -27.77 -10.77 1.34
N GLU A 135 -27.73 -9.89 2.34
CA GLU A 135 -27.18 -10.22 3.66
C GLU A 135 -27.92 -11.41 4.31
N LYS A 136 -29.27 -11.43 4.22
CA LYS A 136 -30.08 -12.56 4.70
C LYS A 136 -29.80 -13.84 3.92
N PHE A 137 -29.68 -13.75 2.60
CA PHE A 137 -29.33 -14.89 1.75
C PHE A 137 -27.99 -15.47 2.20
N TYR A 138 -26.94 -14.65 2.28
CA TYR A 138 -25.63 -15.06 2.76
C TYR A 138 -25.68 -15.67 4.17
N ALA A 139 -26.41 -15.08 5.12
CA ALA A 139 -26.56 -15.63 6.47
C ALA A 139 -27.18 -17.04 6.46
N LEU A 140 -28.25 -17.24 5.69
CA LEU A 140 -28.90 -18.55 5.54
C LEU A 140 -27.99 -19.57 4.85
N THR A 141 -27.26 -19.16 3.81
CA THR A 141 -26.29 -20.01 3.12
C THR A 141 -25.20 -20.48 4.09
N LEU A 142 -24.68 -19.57 4.93
CA LEU A 142 -23.62 -19.86 5.89
C LEU A 142 -24.08 -20.82 7.00
N GLU A 143 -25.29 -20.66 7.51
CA GLU A 143 -25.88 -21.58 8.49
C GLU A 143 -26.06 -22.99 7.91
N SER A 144 -26.49 -23.08 6.65
CA SER A 144 -26.61 -24.35 5.94
C SER A 144 -25.23 -25.01 5.75
N PHE A 145 -24.22 -24.25 5.35
CA PHE A 145 -22.86 -24.78 5.13
C PHE A 145 -22.13 -25.17 6.41
N HIS A 146 -22.38 -24.49 7.53
CA HIS A 146 -21.87 -24.90 8.84
C HIS A 146 -22.40 -26.30 9.23
N SER A 147 -23.63 -26.63 8.82
CA SER A 147 -24.21 -27.95 9.06
C SER A 147 -23.60 -29.06 8.17
N THR A 148 -23.08 -28.71 6.99
CA THR A 148 -22.56 -29.64 5.98
C THR A 148 -21.04 -29.87 6.06
N ASN A 149 -20.34 -29.18 6.97
CA ASN A 149 -18.88 -29.26 7.19
C ASN A 149 -18.04 -28.88 5.94
N ASN A 150 -18.51 -27.89 5.19
CA ASN A 150 -17.86 -27.42 3.95
C ASN A 150 -16.93 -26.23 4.21
N GLU A 151 -15.80 -26.43 4.88
CA GLU A 151 -14.89 -25.33 5.28
C GLU A 151 -14.47 -24.43 4.10
N ARG A 152 -14.17 -25.00 2.93
CA ARG A 152 -13.71 -24.24 1.75
C ARG A 152 -14.79 -23.31 1.19
N LEU A 153 -16.01 -23.80 0.99
CA LEU A 153 -17.12 -22.99 0.50
C LEU A 153 -17.50 -21.95 1.54
N TRP A 154 -17.57 -22.36 2.80
CA TRP A 154 -17.85 -21.46 3.91
C TRP A 154 -16.87 -20.29 3.92
N LEU A 155 -15.56 -20.52 3.78
CA LEU A 155 -14.56 -19.46 3.67
C LEU A 155 -14.80 -18.56 2.45
N LYS A 156 -15.02 -19.14 1.25
CA LYS A 156 -15.25 -18.37 0.01
C LYS A 156 -16.51 -17.50 0.09
N THR A 157 -17.61 -18.05 0.60
CA THR A 157 -18.89 -17.35 0.80
C THR A 157 -18.74 -16.22 1.83
N ASN A 158 -18.03 -16.44 2.93
CA ASN A 158 -17.75 -15.37 3.90
C ASN A 158 -16.87 -14.25 3.32
N ILE A 159 -15.89 -14.59 2.48
CA ILE A 159 -15.06 -13.58 1.80
C ILE A 159 -15.91 -12.75 0.83
N LYS A 160 -16.83 -13.36 0.08
CA LYS A 160 -17.80 -12.62 -0.77
C LYS A 160 -18.67 -11.68 0.07
N LEU A 161 -19.23 -12.16 1.18
CA LEU A 161 -20.00 -11.32 2.11
C LEU A 161 -19.15 -10.15 2.65
N ALA A 162 -17.89 -10.39 3.01
CA ALA A 162 -16.99 -9.33 3.46
C ALA A 162 -16.70 -8.29 2.35
N ARG A 163 -16.57 -8.70 1.08
CA ARG A 163 -16.45 -7.77 -0.07
C ARG A 163 -17.69 -6.91 -0.23
N LEU A 164 -18.87 -7.48 -0.05
CA LEU A 164 -20.13 -6.76 -0.13
C LEU A 164 -20.27 -5.73 1.01
N TRP A 165 -19.94 -6.09 2.24
CA TRP A 165 -19.91 -5.13 3.36
C TRP A 165 -18.86 -4.04 3.18
N PHE A 166 -17.72 -4.36 2.56
CA PHE A 166 -16.72 -3.36 2.19
C PHE A 166 -17.30 -2.37 1.15
N ALA A 167 -17.96 -2.85 0.10
CA ALA A 167 -18.61 -1.99 -0.91
C ALA A 167 -19.71 -1.08 -0.31
N GLN A 168 -20.46 -1.60 0.67
CA GLN A 168 -21.47 -0.83 1.44
C GLN A 168 -20.87 0.11 2.49
N LYS A 169 -19.55 0.13 2.66
CA LYS A 169 -18.82 0.92 3.69
C LYS A 169 -19.24 0.60 5.13
N ASN A 170 -19.73 -0.61 5.39
CA ASN A 170 -20.09 -1.04 6.73
C ASN A 170 -18.87 -1.63 7.47
N TYR A 171 -17.94 -0.75 7.84
CA TYR A 171 -16.64 -1.15 8.40
C TYR A 171 -16.74 -1.84 9.77
N ARG A 172 -17.83 -1.64 10.52
CA ARG A 172 -18.00 -2.26 11.85
C ARG A 172 -18.27 -3.75 11.74
N LEU A 173 -19.29 -4.13 10.96
CA LEU A 173 -19.62 -5.55 10.74
C LEU A 173 -18.48 -6.27 10.02
N LEU A 174 -17.86 -5.59 9.05
CA LEU A 174 -16.69 -6.10 8.34
C LEU A 174 -15.54 -6.45 9.30
N ALA A 175 -15.18 -5.55 10.21
CA ALA A 175 -14.06 -5.77 11.14
C ALA A 175 -14.27 -6.96 12.08
N ASP A 176 -15.49 -7.19 12.56
CA ASP A 176 -15.79 -8.35 13.40
C ASP A 176 -15.77 -9.65 12.59
N LYS A 177 -16.25 -9.61 11.34
CA LYS A 177 -16.21 -10.77 10.45
C LYS A 177 -14.81 -11.13 9.98
N LEU A 178 -13.98 -10.15 9.65
CA LEU A 178 -12.56 -10.38 9.32
C LEU A 178 -11.83 -11.04 10.49
N ARG A 179 -12.17 -10.69 11.74
CA ARG A 179 -11.61 -11.35 12.93
C ARG A 179 -12.03 -12.83 13.04
N GLU A 180 -13.26 -13.16 12.65
CA GLU A 180 -13.74 -14.54 12.55
C GLU A 180 -13.02 -15.30 11.44
N LEU A 181 -12.87 -14.68 10.26
CA LEU A 181 -12.18 -15.27 9.11
C LEU A 181 -10.70 -15.54 9.38
N HIS A 182 -10.01 -14.61 10.04
CA HIS A 182 -8.62 -14.82 10.47
C HIS A 182 -8.48 -16.02 11.40
N LYS A 183 -9.39 -16.18 12.36
CA LYS A 183 -9.40 -17.35 13.25
C LYS A 183 -9.64 -18.64 12.46
N ALA A 184 -10.52 -18.63 11.46
CA ALA A 184 -10.81 -19.79 10.62
C ALA A 184 -9.65 -20.15 9.65
N CYS A 185 -8.80 -19.19 9.32
CA CYS A 185 -7.59 -19.37 8.51
C CYS A 185 -6.35 -19.77 9.34
N GLN A 186 -6.40 -19.62 10.66
CA GLN A 186 -5.36 -20.06 11.59
C GLN A 186 -5.62 -21.48 12.07
N LYS A 187 -4.55 -22.25 12.31
CA LYS A 187 -4.62 -23.56 12.97
C LYS A 187 -4.83 -23.37 14.48
N GLU A 188 -5.23 -24.43 15.18
CA GLU A 188 -5.41 -24.40 16.65
C GLU A 188 -4.13 -24.00 17.43
N ASP A 189 -2.96 -24.14 16.81
CA ASP A 189 -1.65 -23.74 17.35
C ASP A 189 -1.32 -22.25 17.10
N GLY A 190 -2.23 -21.48 16.51
CA GLY A 190 -2.04 -20.07 16.15
C GLY A 190 -1.13 -19.82 14.94
N THR A 191 -0.68 -20.89 14.27
CA THR A 191 0.08 -20.81 13.02
C THR A 191 -0.85 -20.74 11.81
N GLU A 192 -0.51 -19.94 10.80
CA GLU A 192 -1.30 -19.82 9.57
C GLU A 192 -1.29 -21.14 8.79
N ASP A 193 -2.44 -21.55 8.26
CA ASP A 193 -2.53 -22.78 7.48
C ASP A 193 -2.05 -22.56 6.03
N PRO A 194 -0.96 -23.21 5.59
CA PRO A 194 -0.47 -23.07 4.22
C PRO A 194 -1.51 -23.52 3.17
N SER A 195 -2.41 -24.44 3.51
CA SER A 195 -3.48 -24.89 2.61
C SER A 195 -4.58 -23.84 2.42
N LYS A 196 -4.77 -22.96 3.40
CA LYS A 196 -5.70 -21.82 3.37
C LYS A 196 -4.99 -20.51 3.03
N GLY A 197 -3.73 -20.56 2.60
CA GLY A 197 -2.91 -19.39 2.32
C GLY A 197 -3.51 -18.42 1.30
N THR A 198 -4.15 -18.94 0.23
CA THR A 198 -4.84 -18.11 -0.77
C THR A 198 -6.01 -17.34 -0.16
N SER A 199 -6.87 -18.00 0.63
CA SER A 199 -7.97 -17.35 1.33
C SER A 199 -7.49 -16.39 2.42
N SER A 200 -6.39 -16.72 3.11
CA SER A 200 -5.78 -15.84 4.11
C SER A 200 -5.31 -14.52 3.48
N ILE A 201 -4.61 -14.59 2.35
CA ILE A 201 -4.16 -13.41 1.60
C ILE A 201 -5.35 -12.54 1.16
N GLU A 202 -6.46 -13.15 0.72
CA GLU A 202 -7.68 -12.40 0.39
C GLU A 202 -8.28 -11.67 1.59
N VAL A 203 -8.30 -12.31 2.76
CA VAL A 203 -8.77 -11.69 4.01
C VAL A 203 -7.86 -10.52 4.41
N TYR A 204 -6.54 -10.69 4.34
CA TYR A 204 -5.59 -9.59 4.56
C TYR A 204 -5.78 -8.45 3.57
N ALA A 205 -6.02 -8.74 2.28
CA ALA A 205 -6.26 -7.70 1.27
C ALA A 205 -7.47 -6.84 1.63
N LEU A 206 -8.60 -7.46 2.02
CA LEU A 206 -9.81 -6.74 2.45
C LEU A 206 -9.58 -5.92 3.71
N GLU A 207 -8.85 -6.47 4.69
CA GLU A 207 -8.54 -5.75 5.91
C GLU A 207 -7.62 -4.55 5.66
N ILE A 208 -6.61 -4.71 4.80
CA ILE A 208 -5.71 -3.63 4.38
C ILE A 208 -6.49 -2.54 3.63
N GLN A 209 -7.38 -2.90 2.71
CA GLN A 209 -8.24 -1.94 2.00
C GLN A 209 -9.15 -1.16 2.95
N MET A 210 -9.79 -1.85 3.91
CA MET A 210 -10.59 -1.19 4.96
C MET A 210 -9.75 -0.19 5.77
N TYR A 211 -8.53 -0.56 6.18
CA TYR A 211 -7.67 0.35 6.94
C TYR A 211 -7.09 1.49 6.10
N ALA A 212 -6.92 1.30 4.79
CA ALA A 212 -6.52 2.34 3.86
C ALA A 212 -7.61 3.42 3.75
N GLU A 213 -8.88 3.03 3.59
CA GLU A 213 -10.01 3.98 3.55
C GLU A 213 -10.24 4.69 4.88
N THR A 214 -10.07 3.99 6.00
CA THR A 214 -10.20 4.59 7.35
C THR A 214 -8.96 5.36 7.82
N ARG A 215 -7.91 5.46 6.98
CA ARG A 215 -6.64 6.17 7.23
C ARG A 215 -5.91 5.73 8.52
N ASN A 216 -5.97 4.45 8.87
CA ASN A 216 -5.28 3.91 10.04
C ASN A 216 -3.93 3.26 9.67
N ASN A 217 -2.93 4.08 9.40
CA ASN A 217 -1.63 3.64 8.88
C ASN A 217 -0.86 2.70 9.84
N LYS A 218 -1.04 2.87 11.16
CA LYS A 218 -0.36 2.03 12.16
C LYS A 218 -0.79 0.56 12.09
N ARG A 219 -2.10 0.32 11.99
CA ARG A 219 -2.63 -1.04 11.85
C ARG A 219 -2.37 -1.60 10.46
N LEU A 220 -2.50 -0.78 9.43
CA LEU A 220 -2.21 -1.15 8.05
C LEU A 220 -0.78 -1.70 7.93
N LYS A 221 0.22 -1.04 8.52
CA LYS A 221 1.62 -1.49 8.50
C LYS A 221 1.84 -2.86 9.12
N ALA A 222 1.22 -3.12 10.27
CA ALA A 222 1.33 -4.41 10.95
C ALA A 222 0.72 -5.53 10.08
N LEU A 223 -0.46 -5.27 9.50
CA LEU A 223 -1.15 -6.22 8.62
C LEU A 223 -0.41 -6.45 7.31
N TYR A 224 0.15 -5.40 6.72
CA TYR A 224 0.95 -5.50 5.50
C TYR A 224 2.18 -6.39 5.72
N GLN A 225 2.92 -6.19 6.82
CA GLN A 225 4.04 -7.05 7.17
C GLN A 225 3.63 -8.50 7.46
N GLN A 226 2.42 -8.73 7.99
CA GLN A 226 1.87 -10.07 8.17
C GLN A 226 1.52 -10.69 6.81
N ALA A 227 0.84 -9.96 5.93
CA ALA A 227 0.47 -10.39 4.58
C ALA A 227 1.70 -10.82 3.76
N LEU A 228 2.83 -10.11 3.86
CA LEU A 228 4.08 -10.48 3.16
C LEU A 228 4.76 -11.73 3.72
N ARG A 229 4.48 -12.12 4.97
CA ARG A 229 5.02 -13.36 5.57
C ARG A 229 4.23 -14.59 5.13
N VAL A 230 2.99 -14.41 4.68
CA VAL A 230 2.14 -15.50 4.20
C VAL A 230 2.72 -16.06 2.91
N LYS A 231 3.49 -17.13 3.00
CA LYS A 231 3.98 -17.86 1.84
C LYS A 231 2.86 -18.71 1.26
N SER A 232 2.09 -18.15 0.33
CA SER A 232 1.21 -18.95 -0.52
C SER A 232 1.98 -19.46 -1.74
N ALA A 233 1.84 -20.75 -2.05
CA ALA A 233 2.43 -21.33 -3.25
C ALA A 233 1.78 -20.80 -4.54
N VAL A 234 0.53 -20.31 -4.46
CA VAL A 234 -0.23 -19.76 -5.59
C VAL A 234 -1.15 -18.64 -5.06
N SER A 235 -0.68 -17.40 -5.10
CA SER A 235 -1.49 -16.20 -4.85
C SER A 235 -1.95 -15.61 -6.19
N HIS A 236 -3.21 -15.17 -6.28
CA HIS A 236 -3.72 -14.51 -7.48
C HIS A 236 -3.02 -13.15 -7.70
N PRO A 237 -2.42 -12.87 -8.87
CA PRO A 237 -1.65 -11.64 -9.11
C PRO A 237 -2.42 -10.36 -8.77
N LYS A 238 -3.70 -10.26 -9.17
CA LYS A 238 -4.58 -9.13 -8.82
C LYS A 238 -4.64 -8.80 -7.32
N ILE A 239 -4.74 -9.81 -6.45
CA ILE A 239 -4.86 -9.60 -5.00
C ILE A 239 -3.51 -9.15 -4.41
N MET A 240 -2.41 -9.69 -4.94
CA MET A 240 -1.07 -9.20 -4.58
C MET A 240 -0.84 -7.77 -5.05
N GLY A 241 -1.33 -7.41 -6.25
CA GLY A 241 -1.34 -6.05 -6.76
C GLY A 241 -1.99 -5.06 -5.80
N ILE A 242 -3.18 -5.39 -5.29
CA ILE A 242 -3.93 -4.59 -4.32
C ILE A 242 -3.15 -4.41 -3.00
N ILE A 243 -2.62 -5.50 -2.45
CA ILE A 243 -1.86 -5.46 -1.19
C ILE A 243 -0.62 -4.57 -1.34
N ARG A 244 0.15 -4.76 -2.43
CA ARG A 244 1.35 -3.96 -2.73
C ARG A 244 1.01 -2.51 -3.01
N GLU A 245 -0.08 -2.21 -3.70
CA GLU A 245 -0.54 -0.84 -3.94
C GLU A 245 -0.83 -0.11 -2.62
N CYS A 246 -1.56 -0.76 -1.71
CA CYS A 246 -1.85 -0.21 -0.39
C CYS A 246 -0.58 -0.06 0.46
N GLY A 247 0.36 -1.00 0.35
CA GLY A 247 1.70 -0.90 0.94
C GLY A 247 2.47 0.32 0.42
N GLY A 248 2.49 0.54 -0.89
CA GLY A 248 3.12 1.70 -1.51
C GLY A 248 2.52 3.03 -1.04
N LYS A 249 1.18 3.13 -1.00
CA LYS A 249 0.47 4.31 -0.47
C LYS A 249 0.79 4.57 1.00
N MET A 250 0.90 3.52 1.81
CA MET A 250 1.31 3.63 3.20
C MET A 250 2.77 4.12 3.32
N HIS A 251 3.72 3.54 2.58
CA HIS A 251 5.11 3.97 2.61
C HIS A 251 5.29 5.42 2.16
N MET A 252 4.48 5.89 1.21
CA MET A 252 4.42 7.30 0.80
C MET A 252 3.97 8.21 1.94
N SER A 253 2.96 7.81 2.72
CA SER A 253 2.52 8.57 3.89
C SER A 253 3.55 8.62 5.03
N GLU A 254 4.53 7.71 5.03
CA GLU A 254 5.67 7.70 5.96
C GLU A 254 6.93 8.37 5.37
N GLU A 255 6.84 8.99 4.20
CA GLU A 255 7.97 9.57 3.45
C GLU A 255 9.08 8.57 3.10
N ASN A 256 8.77 7.27 3.10
CA ASN A 256 9.68 6.18 2.76
C ASN A 256 9.65 5.90 1.25
N TRP A 257 10.19 6.83 0.46
CA TRP A 257 10.13 6.81 -1.03
C TRP A 257 10.71 5.55 -1.67
N LYS A 258 11.77 4.97 -1.08
CA LYS A 258 12.46 3.79 -1.63
C LYS A 258 11.61 2.53 -1.55
N GLU A 259 11.01 2.28 -0.39
CA GLU A 259 10.14 1.12 -0.16
C GLU A 259 8.84 1.28 -0.96
N ALA A 260 8.28 2.50 -1.01
CA ALA A 260 7.13 2.82 -1.83
C ALA A 260 7.36 2.52 -3.32
N GLN A 261 8.52 2.89 -3.87
CA GLN A 261 8.84 2.62 -5.27
C GLN A 261 8.86 1.11 -5.55
N SER A 262 9.52 0.33 -4.68
CA SER A 262 9.59 -1.12 -4.81
C SER A 262 8.19 -1.74 -4.78
N ASP A 263 7.34 -1.29 -3.86
CA ASP A 263 5.98 -1.81 -3.72
C ASP A 263 5.08 -1.43 -4.89
N PHE A 264 5.15 -0.19 -5.41
CA PHE A 264 4.41 0.19 -6.61
C PHE A 264 4.90 -0.54 -7.85
N PHE A 265 6.20 -0.83 -7.97
CA PHE A 265 6.72 -1.61 -9.08
C PHE A 265 6.24 -3.07 -9.05
N GLU A 266 6.27 -3.70 -7.88
CA GLU A 266 5.72 -5.05 -7.70
C GLU A 266 4.19 -5.09 -7.91
N SER A 267 3.49 -4.06 -7.45
CA SER A 267 2.04 -3.89 -7.69
C SER A 267 1.74 -3.76 -9.19
N PHE A 268 2.50 -2.93 -9.90
CA PHE A 268 2.38 -2.75 -11.35
C PHE A 268 2.56 -4.09 -12.09
N ARG A 269 3.62 -4.83 -11.78
CA ARG A 269 3.88 -6.14 -12.37
C ARG A 269 2.72 -7.11 -12.11
N SER A 270 2.20 -7.12 -10.89
CA SER A 270 1.09 -7.99 -10.51
C SER A 270 -0.21 -7.65 -11.24
N TYR A 271 -0.46 -6.36 -11.50
CA TYR A 271 -1.62 -5.91 -12.29
C TYR A 271 -1.43 -6.12 -13.80
N ASP A 272 -0.20 -6.02 -14.30
CA ASP A 272 0.16 -6.31 -15.69
C ASP A 272 -0.02 -7.80 -16.00
N GLU A 273 0.49 -8.68 -15.13
CA GLU A 273 0.27 -10.13 -15.21
C GLU A 273 -1.22 -10.52 -15.10
N ALA A 274 -2.02 -9.71 -14.38
CA ALA A 274 -3.46 -9.89 -14.26
C ALA A 274 -4.28 -9.26 -15.40
N GLY A 275 -3.67 -8.47 -16.29
CA GLY A 275 -4.37 -7.74 -17.36
C GLY A 275 -5.28 -6.59 -16.87
N SER A 276 -5.20 -6.17 -15.60
CA SER A 276 -6.08 -5.15 -15.01
C SER A 276 -5.75 -3.74 -15.53
N LEU A 277 -6.76 -2.90 -15.73
CA LEU A 277 -6.60 -1.47 -16.10
C LEU A 277 -5.95 -0.64 -14.97
N GLN A 278 -6.03 -1.11 -13.72
CA GLN A 278 -5.39 -0.48 -12.56
C GLN A 278 -3.87 -0.38 -12.72
N ARG A 279 -3.24 -1.16 -13.60
CA ARG A 279 -1.81 -1.03 -13.92
C ARG A 279 -1.43 0.38 -14.36
N ILE A 280 -2.33 1.07 -15.07
CA ILE A 280 -2.09 2.44 -15.56
C ILE A 280 -2.07 3.41 -14.38
N GLN A 281 -3.01 3.28 -13.45
CA GLN A 281 -3.07 4.10 -12.25
C GLN A 281 -1.83 3.89 -11.37
N VAL A 282 -1.46 2.63 -11.12
CA VAL A 282 -0.24 2.32 -10.35
C VAL A 282 1.02 2.79 -11.05
N LEU A 283 1.07 2.77 -12.38
CA LEU A 283 2.21 3.31 -13.13
C LEU A 283 2.35 4.82 -12.90
N LYS A 284 1.24 5.58 -12.84
CA LYS A 284 1.28 7.00 -12.45
C LYS A 284 1.87 7.17 -11.04
N TYR A 285 1.50 6.32 -10.09
CA TYR A 285 2.04 6.36 -8.71
C TYR A 285 3.52 6.01 -8.65
N LEU A 286 3.96 5.01 -9.41
CA LEU A 286 5.36 4.62 -9.51
C LEU A 286 6.22 5.77 -10.05
N VAL A 287 5.74 6.44 -11.11
CA VAL A 287 6.43 7.57 -11.71
C VAL A 287 6.53 8.74 -10.72
N LEU A 288 5.43 9.06 -10.04
CA LEU A 288 5.40 10.09 -9.00
C LEU A 288 6.40 9.80 -7.88
N THR A 289 6.43 8.56 -7.39
CA THR A 289 7.35 8.12 -6.33
C THR A 289 8.81 8.19 -6.78
N THR A 290 9.09 7.89 -8.06
CA THR A 290 10.45 7.98 -8.61
C THR A 290 10.94 9.43 -8.65
N MET A 291 10.06 10.39 -8.98
CA MET A 291 10.38 11.83 -8.92
C MET A 291 10.61 12.31 -7.47
N LEU A 292 9.83 11.81 -6.51
CA LEU A 292 10.00 12.14 -5.07
C LEU A 292 11.28 11.55 -4.48
N MET A 293 11.71 10.37 -4.94
CA MET A 293 13.00 9.79 -4.56
C MET A 293 14.19 10.66 -5.00
N GLY A 294 13.99 11.54 -5.98
CA GLY A 294 15.06 12.33 -6.60
C GLY A 294 16.01 11.48 -7.44
N SER A 295 15.54 10.34 -7.95
CA SER A 295 16.31 9.49 -8.85
C SER A 295 16.28 10.06 -10.27
N ASP A 296 17.43 10.05 -10.95
CA ASP A 296 17.53 10.45 -12.36
C ASP A 296 17.16 9.29 -13.32
N ILE A 297 16.85 8.11 -12.79
CA ILE A 297 16.49 6.93 -13.58
C ILE A 297 15.09 7.12 -14.16
N ASN A 298 14.94 6.98 -15.47
CA ASN A 298 13.63 7.06 -16.10
C ASN A 298 12.84 5.78 -15.77
N PRO A 299 11.68 5.87 -15.11
CA PRO A 299 10.85 4.71 -14.82
C PRO A 299 10.41 3.98 -16.10
N PHE A 300 10.35 4.64 -17.26
CA PHE A 300 9.95 4.05 -18.54
C PHE A 300 11.08 3.32 -19.29
N ASP A 301 12.32 3.35 -18.81
CA ASP A 301 13.43 2.60 -19.42
C ASP A 301 13.41 1.11 -19.05
N SER A 302 12.63 0.72 -18.04
CA SER A 302 12.39 -0.69 -17.69
C SER A 302 11.64 -1.42 -18.81
N GLN A 303 11.96 -2.70 -19.00
CA GLN A 303 11.38 -3.53 -20.07
C GLN A 303 9.86 -3.64 -19.93
N GLU A 304 9.37 -3.62 -18.70
CA GLU A 304 7.99 -3.77 -18.29
C GLU A 304 7.16 -2.50 -18.57
N THR A 305 7.77 -1.32 -18.41
CA THR A 305 7.09 -0.02 -18.54
C THR A 305 7.27 0.63 -19.91
N LYS A 306 8.30 0.24 -20.66
CA LYS A 306 8.62 0.82 -21.98
C LYS A 306 7.46 0.78 -23.00
N PRO A 307 6.64 -0.29 -23.08
CA PRO A 307 5.50 -0.32 -24.00
C PRO A 307 4.46 0.78 -23.71
N TYR A 308 4.37 1.22 -22.46
CA TYR A 308 3.36 2.17 -21.98
C TYR A 308 3.71 3.64 -22.23
N LYS A 309 4.93 3.92 -22.70
CA LYS A 309 5.42 5.29 -22.93
C LYS A 309 4.55 6.09 -23.93
N ASN A 310 3.96 5.40 -24.90
CA ASN A 310 3.14 6.03 -25.95
C ASN A 310 1.64 6.00 -25.66
N ASP A 311 1.20 5.50 -24.49
CA ASP A 311 -0.22 5.47 -24.12
C ASP A 311 -0.69 6.90 -23.80
N SER A 312 -1.81 7.34 -24.41
CA SER A 312 -2.35 8.68 -24.21
C SER A 312 -2.65 8.97 -22.73
N ARG A 313 -3.06 7.95 -21.96
CA ARG A 313 -3.41 8.06 -20.53
C ARG A 313 -2.19 8.28 -19.63
N ILE A 314 -0.97 8.03 -20.14
CA ILE A 314 0.29 8.10 -19.41
C ILE A 314 1.23 9.16 -19.98
N SER A 315 0.99 9.61 -21.21
CA SER A 315 1.77 10.65 -21.91
C SER A 315 2.11 11.86 -21.03
N ALA A 316 1.13 12.37 -20.28
CA ALA A 316 1.34 13.50 -19.36
C ALA A 316 2.36 13.18 -18.25
N MET A 317 2.37 11.96 -17.71
CA MET A 317 3.37 11.53 -16.73
C MET A 317 4.75 11.32 -17.35
N THR A 318 4.82 10.84 -18.60
CA THR A 318 6.08 10.74 -19.35
C THR A 318 6.67 12.12 -19.60
N ASP A 319 5.86 13.09 -20.03
CA ASP A 319 6.29 14.46 -20.24
C ASP A 319 6.76 15.12 -18.93
N LEU A 320 6.08 14.84 -17.80
CA LEU A 320 6.49 15.32 -16.48
C LEU A 320 7.86 14.76 -16.07
N VAL A 321 8.10 13.47 -16.27
CA VAL A 321 9.42 12.86 -16.01
C VAL A 321 10.49 13.49 -16.88
N ASP A 322 10.22 13.64 -18.17
CA ASP A 322 11.18 14.21 -19.11
C ASP A 322 11.49 15.69 -18.77
N ALA A 323 10.51 16.44 -18.26
CA ALA A 323 10.72 17.79 -17.74
C ALA A 323 11.52 17.79 -16.43
N TYR A 324 11.22 16.85 -15.51
CA TYR A 324 11.93 16.68 -14.25
C TYR A 324 13.41 16.34 -14.47
N GLN A 325 13.72 15.39 -15.35
CA GLN A 325 15.09 14.98 -15.69
C GLN A 325 15.92 16.09 -16.35
N ARG A 326 15.27 17.00 -17.10
CA ARG A 326 15.93 18.14 -17.75
C ARG A 326 16.05 19.37 -16.84
N ASP A 327 15.58 19.28 -15.60
CA ASP A 327 15.40 20.40 -14.68
C ASP A 327 14.60 21.58 -15.31
N ASP A 328 13.62 21.29 -16.17
CA ASP A 328 12.82 22.32 -16.85
C ASP A 328 11.53 22.62 -16.09
N ILE A 329 11.59 23.63 -15.22
CA ILE A 329 10.43 24.10 -14.42
C ILE A 329 9.30 24.63 -15.30
N HIS A 330 9.63 25.38 -16.36
CA HIS A 330 8.59 26.00 -17.18
C HIS A 330 7.85 24.95 -18.02
N GLY A 331 8.58 23.94 -18.52
CA GLY A 331 7.99 22.76 -19.11
C GLY A 331 7.07 22.03 -18.12
N TYR A 332 7.59 21.75 -16.92
CA TYR A 332 6.85 21.08 -15.85
C TYR A 332 5.53 21.81 -15.48
N GLU A 333 5.58 23.12 -15.23
CA GLU A 333 4.38 23.91 -14.89
C GLU A 333 3.38 23.97 -16.05
N LYS A 334 3.86 24.06 -17.30
CA LYS A 334 2.99 24.04 -18.47
C LYS A 334 2.26 22.70 -18.60
N ILE A 335 2.94 21.59 -18.33
CA ILE A 335 2.36 20.25 -18.40
C ILE A 335 1.28 20.08 -17.32
N LEU A 336 1.53 20.51 -16.09
CA LEU A 336 0.53 20.49 -15.01
C LEU A 336 -0.68 21.39 -15.30
N GLN A 337 -0.48 22.55 -15.93
CA GLN A 337 -1.58 23.44 -16.30
C GLN A 337 -2.45 22.89 -17.44
N THR A 338 -1.82 22.17 -18.37
CA THR A 338 -2.49 21.59 -19.54
C THR A 338 -3.27 20.32 -19.15
N ASN A 339 -2.70 19.48 -18.29
CA ASN A 339 -3.25 18.19 -17.89
C ASN A 339 -3.81 18.27 -16.46
N LYS A 340 -4.95 18.98 -16.30
CA LYS A 340 -5.64 19.10 -15.01
C LYS A 340 -6.29 17.80 -14.54
N ASP A 341 -6.50 16.86 -15.46
CA ASP A 341 -6.95 15.49 -15.21
C ASP A 341 -6.01 14.74 -14.25
N LEU A 342 -4.70 15.05 -14.25
CA LEU A 342 -3.76 14.45 -13.30
C LEU A 342 -4.07 14.81 -11.84
N LEU A 343 -4.67 15.98 -11.61
CA LEU A 343 -5.04 16.46 -10.27
C LEU A 343 -6.41 15.95 -9.81
N GLU A 344 -7.16 15.25 -10.66
CA GLU A 344 -8.41 14.60 -10.25
C GLU A 344 -8.15 13.41 -9.33
N ASP A 345 -6.98 12.76 -9.44
CA ASP A 345 -6.56 11.71 -8.52
C ASP A 345 -6.10 12.33 -7.17
N PRO A 346 -6.82 12.05 -6.06
CA PRO A 346 -6.49 12.64 -4.75
C PRO A 346 -5.08 12.30 -4.26
N PHE A 347 -4.58 11.11 -4.60
CA PHE A 347 -3.25 10.67 -4.18
C PHE A 347 -2.14 11.40 -4.93
N ILE A 348 -2.34 11.68 -6.23
CA ILE A 348 -1.38 12.49 -7.00
C ILE A 348 -1.41 13.93 -6.51
N ALA A 349 -2.60 14.51 -6.33
CA ALA A 349 -2.76 15.88 -5.87
C ALA A 349 -2.08 16.14 -4.50
N GLU A 350 -2.13 15.19 -3.56
CA GLU A 350 -1.49 15.34 -2.24
C GLU A 350 0.05 15.33 -2.32
N ASN A 351 0.63 14.64 -3.29
CA ASN A 351 2.08 14.39 -3.36
C ASN A 351 2.80 15.22 -4.44
N ILE A 352 2.08 15.74 -5.44
CA ILE A 352 2.66 16.51 -6.55
C ILE A 352 3.24 17.85 -6.11
N ASP A 353 2.69 18.44 -5.03
CA ASP A 353 3.19 19.70 -4.46
C ASP A 353 4.63 19.56 -3.94
N GLU A 354 4.96 18.41 -3.34
CA GLU A 354 6.31 18.13 -2.85
C GLU A 354 7.30 17.91 -4.02
N VAL A 355 6.87 17.26 -5.11
CA VAL A 355 7.66 17.19 -6.35
C VAL A 355 7.92 18.59 -6.91
N THR A 356 6.89 19.42 -6.96
CA THR A 356 6.98 20.81 -7.44
C THR A 356 7.95 21.62 -6.58
N ARG A 357 7.89 21.45 -5.25
CA ARG A 357 8.82 22.08 -4.31
C ARG A 357 10.26 21.63 -4.53
N ASN A 358 10.49 20.33 -4.72
CA ASN A 358 11.81 19.78 -5.01
C ASN A 358 12.38 20.33 -6.33
N MET A 359 11.56 20.43 -7.37
CA MET A 359 11.93 21.04 -8.64
C MET A 359 12.32 22.51 -8.49
N ARG A 360 11.48 23.30 -7.83
CA ARG A 360 11.75 24.73 -7.56
C ARG A 360 13.04 24.92 -6.77
N THR A 361 13.25 24.09 -5.76
CA THR A 361 14.48 24.10 -4.94
C THR A 361 15.73 23.83 -5.77
N LYS A 362 15.70 22.81 -6.66
CA LYS A 362 16.80 22.50 -7.59
C LYS A 362 17.09 23.67 -8.54
N ALA A 363 16.07 24.28 -9.12
CA ALA A 363 16.31 25.39 -10.05
C ALA A 363 16.76 26.68 -9.36
N VAL A 364 16.29 26.96 -8.13
CA VAL A 364 16.82 28.08 -7.34
C VAL A 364 18.31 27.89 -7.14
N LEU A 365 18.76 26.70 -6.71
CA LEU A 365 20.19 26.39 -6.56
C LEU A 365 20.99 26.59 -7.86
N LYS A 366 20.46 26.10 -8.99
CA LYS A 366 21.08 26.27 -10.32
C LYS A 366 21.16 27.73 -10.75
N LEU A 367 20.12 28.51 -10.46
CA LEU A 367 20.03 29.92 -10.83
C LEU A 367 20.97 30.79 -10.00
N VAL A 368 21.13 30.50 -8.70
CA VAL A 368 21.97 31.32 -7.80
C VAL A 368 23.45 30.95 -7.85
N ALA A 369 23.80 29.74 -8.30
CA ALA A 369 25.18 29.24 -8.33
C ALA A 369 26.23 30.22 -8.92
N PRO A 370 25.99 30.97 -10.01
CA PRO A 370 26.98 31.89 -10.55
C PRO A 370 27.03 33.27 -9.86
N TYR A 371 26.12 33.58 -8.93
CA TYR A 371 25.98 34.91 -8.33
C TYR A 371 26.46 34.95 -6.87
N THR A 372 27.23 35.98 -6.52
CA THR A 372 27.64 36.26 -5.13
C THR A 372 26.60 37.06 -4.37
N ARG A 373 25.85 37.94 -5.06
CA ARG A 373 24.74 38.71 -4.51
C ARG A 373 23.60 38.75 -5.51
N PHE A 374 22.38 38.48 -5.06
CA PHE A 374 21.19 38.52 -5.90
C PHE A 374 19.98 39.08 -5.15
N THR A 375 18.98 39.56 -5.90
CA THR A 375 17.72 40.07 -5.34
C THR A 375 16.63 39.00 -5.38
N LEU A 376 15.74 38.98 -4.40
CA LEU A 376 14.59 38.07 -4.37
C LEU A 376 13.68 38.26 -5.59
N SER A 377 13.51 39.52 -6.02
CA SER A 377 12.74 39.90 -7.22
C SER A 377 13.30 39.32 -8.52
N PHE A 378 14.62 39.12 -8.62
CA PHE A 378 15.23 38.48 -9.77
C PHE A 378 14.79 37.02 -9.89
N ILE A 379 14.85 36.27 -8.78
CA ILE A 379 14.45 34.86 -8.75
C ILE A 379 12.95 34.72 -9.01
N SER A 380 12.12 35.55 -8.36
CA SER A 380 10.66 35.53 -8.55
C SER A 380 10.26 35.77 -10.01
N LYS A 381 10.88 36.73 -10.70
CA LYS A 381 10.61 36.99 -12.12
C LYS A 381 11.06 35.86 -13.03
N GLN A 382 12.23 35.28 -12.75
CA GLN A 382 12.79 34.23 -13.59
C GLN A 382 12.02 32.92 -13.45
N LEU A 383 11.64 32.54 -12.23
CA LEU A 383 10.94 31.30 -11.94
C LEU A 383 9.41 31.43 -11.95
N LYS A 384 8.87 32.64 -12.09
CA LYS A 384 7.42 32.96 -12.07
C LYS A 384 6.69 32.50 -10.79
N ILE A 385 7.39 32.51 -9.66
CA ILE A 385 6.86 32.17 -8.33
C ILE A 385 6.74 33.42 -7.46
N THR A 386 5.93 33.34 -6.40
CA THR A 386 5.70 34.47 -5.50
C THR A 386 6.95 34.80 -4.68
N LEU A 387 7.09 36.07 -4.25
CA LEU A 387 8.22 36.48 -3.40
C LEU A 387 8.25 35.72 -2.06
N SER A 388 7.08 35.38 -1.51
CA SER A 388 6.97 34.59 -0.29
C SER A 388 7.57 33.19 -0.48
N GLU A 389 7.17 32.48 -1.54
CA GLU A 389 7.71 31.15 -1.84
C GLU A 389 9.23 31.18 -2.08
N VAL A 390 9.75 32.22 -2.75
CA VAL A 390 11.20 32.40 -2.93
C VAL A 390 11.91 32.53 -1.58
N GLN A 391 11.36 33.32 -0.65
CA GLN A 391 11.92 33.47 0.69
C GLN A 391 11.88 32.15 1.47
N ASP A 392 10.78 31.41 1.38
CA ASP A 392 10.63 30.12 2.07
C ASP A 392 11.61 29.07 1.53
N ILE A 393 11.78 28.99 0.21
CA ILE A 393 12.74 28.07 -0.43
C ILE A 393 14.18 28.45 -0.06
N LEU A 394 14.55 29.73 -0.13
CA LEU A 394 15.88 30.19 0.23
C LEU A 394 16.16 30.01 1.74
N GLY A 395 15.17 30.28 2.58
CA GLY A 395 15.24 30.01 4.02
C GLY A 395 15.50 28.54 4.30
N PHE A 396 14.75 27.64 3.64
CA PHE A 396 14.98 26.20 3.71
C PHE A 396 16.39 25.81 3.25
N LEU A 397 16.85 26.32 2.11
CA LEU A 397 18.18 26.04 1.56
C LEU A 397 19.34 26.50 2.47
N ILE A 398 19.17 27.64 3.14
CA ILE A 398 20.15 28.19 4.09
C ILE A 398 20.18 27.36 5.37
N VAL A 399 19.02 27.00 5.92
CA VAL A 399 18.91 26.18 7.13
C VAL A 399 19.45 24.77 6.90
N ASP A 400 19.14 24.17 5.74
CA ASP A 400 19.64 22.86 5.31
C ASP A 400 21.12 22.88 4.88
N LYS A 401 21.77 24.06 4.97
CA LYS A 401 23.18 24.30 4.60
C LYS A 401 23.54 23.94 3.16
N LYS A 402 22.55 23.84 2.27
CA LYS A 402 22.75 23.67 0.82
C LYS A 402 23.17 24.96 0.15
N LEU A 403 22.77 26.11 0.73
CA LEU A 403 23.21 27.44 0.32
C LEU A 403 23.86 28.15 1.50
N HIS A 404 25.14 28.45 1.40
CA HIS A 404 25.85 29.26 2.39
C HIS A 404 25.65 30.74 2.09
N GLY A 405 24.61 31.34 2.68
CA GLY A 405 24.32 32.75 2.45
C GLY A 405 23.52 33.39 3.58
N LYS A 406 23.54 34.72 3.61
CA LYS A 406 22.76 35.55 4.52
C LYS A 406 21.67 36.27 3.72
N MET A 407 20.46 36.25 4.25
CA MET A 407 19.32 36.95 3.66
C MET A 407 19.06 38.25 4.40
N ASP A 408 19.08 39.36 3.67
CA ASP A 408 18.63 40.67 4.15
C ASP A 408 17.17 40.87 3.70
N GLN A 409 16.24 40.82 4.66
CA GLN A 409 14.82 40.96 4.41
C GLN A 409 14.40 42.41 4.09
N GLU A 410 15.09 43.42 4.63
CA GLU A 410 14.75 44.83 4.36
C GLU A 410 15.20 45.23 2.95
N ALA A 411 16.43 44.85 2.57
CA ALA A 411 16.95 45.14 1.24
C ALA A 411 16.46 44.15 0.16
N GLY A 412 15.87 43.01 0.56
CA GLY A 412 15.44 41.95 -0.35
C GLY A 412 16.59 41.33 -1.14
N THR A 413 17.79 41.27 -0.54
CA THR A 413 19.00 40.70 -1.16
C THR A 413 19.54 39.53 -0.37
N VAL A 414 20.09 38.55 -1.07
CA VAL A 414 20.86 37.46 -0.47
C VAL A 414 22.31 37.61 -0.89
N GLU A 415 23.20 37.49 0.10
CA GLU A 415 24.64 37.48 -0.09
C GLU A 415 25.17 36.08 0.21
N VAL A 416 25.78 35.47 -0.79
CA VAL A 416 26.39 34.14 -0.69
C VAL A 416 27.77 34.32 -0.07
N GLU A 417 28.04 33.63 1.03
CA GLU A 417 29.34 33.69 1.70
C GLU A 417 30.39 33.00 0.83
N SER A 418 31.49 33.70 0.53
CA SER A 418 32.64 33.06 -0.09
C SER A 418 33.38 32.22 0.95
N SER A 419 33.52 30.92 0.70
CA SER A 419 34.27 30.03 1.61
C SER A 419 35.76 30.37 1.68
N THR A 420 36.27 31.11 0.69
CA THR A 420 37.70 31.42 0.53
C THR A 420 38.32 32.07 1.76
N ASP A 421 37.59 32.94 2.44
CA ASP A 421 38.10 33.64 3.62
C ASP A 421 38.07 32.73 4.85
N MET A 422 37.04 31.90 4.98
CA MET A 422 36.94 30.89 6.04
C MET A 422 38.00 29.80 5.91
N ASP A 423 38.24 29.30 4.70
CA ASP A 423 39.26 28.29 4.41
C ASP A 423 40.66 28.84 4.69
N ARG A 424 40.92 30.11 4.33
CA ARG A 424 42.18 30.80 4.64
C ARG A 424 42.38 30.97 6.14
N VAL A 425 41.36 31.42 6.88
CA VAL A 425 41.42 31.57 8.34
C VAL A 425 41.61 30.22 9.03
N LYS A 426 40.97 29.16 8.53
CA LYS A 426 41.14 27.80 9.04
C LYS A 426 42.57 27.29 8.81
N ALA A 427 43.12 27.47 7.62
CA ALA A 427 44.50 27.09 7.30
C ALA A 427 45.52 27.84 8.18
N ILE A 428 45.33 29.15 8.41
CA ILE A 428 46.19 29.94 9.31
C ILE A 428 46.08 29.43 10.76
N ARG A 429 44.88 29.06 11.21
CA ARG A 429 44.67 28.51 12.56
C ARG A 429 45.35 27.15 12.73
N GLU A 430 45.21 26.25 11.76
CA GLU A 430 45.88 24.94 11.77
C GLU A 430 47.41 25.10 11.75
N TRP A 431 47.92 26.05 10.97
CA TRP A 431 49.34 26.36 10.93
C TRP A 431 49.82 26.93 12.27
N SER A 432 49.07 27.86 12.87
CA SER A 432 49.38 28.43 14.19
C SER A 432 49.38 27.38 15.29
N GLN A 433 48.42 26.46 15.29
CA GLN A 433 48.38 25.33 16.22
C GLN A 433 49.58 24.39 16.03
N SER A 434 49.97 24.11 14.78
CA SER A 434 51.12 23.27 14.46
C SER A 434 52.44 23.93 14.90
N ILE A 435 52.58 25.25 14.73
CA ILE A 435 53.72 26.01 15.26
C ILE A 435 53.72 25.96 16.80
N GLY A 436 52.56 26.11 17.45
CA GLY A 436 52.43 26.00 18.90
C GLY A 436 52.81 24.61 19.42
N ALA A 437 52.41 23.55 18.72
CA ALA A 437 52.79 22.19 19.03
C ALA A 437 54.30 21.98 18.86
N LEU A 438 54.89 22.47 17.76
CA LEU A 438 56.33 22.42 17.52
C LEU A 438 57.11 23.17 18.60
N TRP A 439 56.63 24.35 19.00
CA TRP A 439 57.22 25.14 20.09
C TRP A 439 57.21 24.35 21.41
N GLN A 440 56.09 23.72 21.78
CA GLN A 440 56.01 22.86 22.96
C GLN A 440 56.98 21.67 22.86
N THR A 441 57.00 20.96 21.74
CA THR A 441 57.85 19.78 21.58
C THR A 441 59.34 20.14 21.57
N VAL A 442 59.74 21.26 20.98
CA VAL A 442 61.15 21.65 20.87
C VAL A 442 61.70 22.28 22.15
N LEU A 443 60.90 23.11 22.84
CA LEU A 443 61.36 23.85 24.03
C LEU A 443 61.01 23.18 25.37
N HIS A 444 59.92 22.40 25.43
CA HIS A 444 59.50 21.72 26.66
C HIS A 444 59.92 20.24 26.70
N ASP A 445 59.84 19.53 25.57
CA ASP A 445 60.12 18.09 25.48
C ASP A 445 61.46 17.75 24.81
N GLY A 446 62.11 18.71 24.15
CA GLY A 446 63.40 18.54 23.49
C GLY A 446 64.54 18.51 24.51
N GLU A 447 65.28 17.40 24.57
CA GLU A 447 66.39 17.18 25.52
C GLU A 447 67.53 18.22 25.45
N GLY A 448 67.57 19.09 24.43
CA GLY A 448 68.58 20.14 24.28
C GLY A 448 68.34 21.43 25.09
N PHE A 449 67.14 21.63 25.67
CA PHE A 449 66.78 22.88 26.39
C PHE A 449 66.29 22.68 27.83
N ARG A 450 66.38 21.45 28.38
CA ARG A 450 66.21 21.26 29.82
C ARG A 450 67.42 21.89 30.53
N SER A 451 67.22 23.03 31.19
CA SER A 451 68.18 23.55 32.16
C SER A 451 68.43 22.47 33.23
N GLU A 452 69.60 21.84 33.18
CA GLU A 452 70.18 21.19 34.35
C GLU A 452 70.52 22.30 35.35
N GLU A 453 69.61 22.61 36.27
CA GLU A 453 69.99 23.21 37.55
C GLU A 453 68.89 23.01 38.60
N GLY A 454 69.25 22.40 39.73
CA GLY A 454 68.55 22.62 40.99
C GLY A 454 67.92 21.40 41.67
N SER A 455 68.74 20.41 42.04
CA SER A 455 68.44 19.54 43.18
C SER A 455 68.45 20.37 44.47
N GLY A 456 67.30 20.50 45.16
CA GLY A 456 67.23 21.22 46.43
C GLY A 456 65.88 21.10 47.13
N TYR A 457 65.82 20.21 48.12
CA TYR A 457 64.74 20.02 49.10
C TYR A 457 64.37 21.32 49.85
N LEU A 458 63.07 21.53 50.16
CA LEU A 458 62.47 21.79 51.50
C LEU A 458 60.96 22.22 51.40
N PRO A 459 60.14 22.12 52.49
CA PRO A 459 58.80 21.49 52.49
C PRO A 459 57.62 22.50 52.74
N PRO A 460 56.35 22.05 52.88
CA PRO A 460 55.15 22.85 52.58
C PRO A 460 54.53 23.56 53.79
N VAL A 461 53.63 24.55 53.55
CA VAL A 461 52.25 24.68 54.10
C VAL A 461 51.68 26.12 54.02
N HIS A 462 50.44 26.19 53.47
CA HIS A 462 49.32 27.17 53.62
C HIS A 462 49.47 28.69 53.45
N GLY A 463 48.53 29.31 52.70
CA GLY A 463 48.19 30.73 52.91
C GLY A 463 47.49 31.55 51.81
N ASN A 464 46.52 30.98 51.07
CA ASN A 464 45.39 31.61 50.37
C ASN A 464 45.33 33.15 50.13
N LEU A 465 45.27 33.57 48.85
CA LEU A 465 44.54 34.73 48.28
C LEU A 465 44.56 34.51 46.74
N GLY A 466 43.56 33.90 46.10
CA GLY A 466 42.27 34.50 45.79
C GLY A 466 42.09 34.54 44.26
N ALA A 467 41.60 33.45 43.66
CA ALA A 467 41.16 33.41 42.26
C ALA A 467 39.66 33.02 42.21
N PRO A 468 38.80 33.82 41.55
CA PRO A 468 37.43 33.43 41.29
C PRO A 468 37.34 32.45 40.11
N SER A 469 36.52 31.45 40.33
CA SER A 469 36.06 30.36 39.48
C SER A 469 35.38 30.79 38.18
N LEU A 470 35.57 29.97 37.13
CA LEU A 470 34.52 29.65 36.15
C LEU A 470 34.34 28.11 36.10
N PRO A 471 33.10 27.58 36.15
CA PRO A 471 32.86 26.15 36.28
C PRO A 471 32.70 25.42 34.95
N GLY A 472 33.21 24.19 34.93
CA GLY A 472 33.03 23.20 33.89
C GLY A 472 31.68 22.49 33.92
N LYS A 473 31.37 21.88 32.76
CA LYS A 473 30.20 21.04 32.49
C LYS A 473 30.22 19.74 33.30
N SER A 474 29.01 19.38 33.74
CA SER A 474 28.62 18.17 34.46
C SER A 474 28.80 16.87 33.67
N SER A 475 29.26 15.82 34.36
CA SER A 475 28.81 14.45 34.12
C SER A 475 28.18 13.92 35.41
N ASN A 476 26.94 13.47 35.31
CA ASN A 476 26.15 12.95 36.41
C ASN A 476 26.28 11.42 36.40
N GLY A 477 26.69 10.84 37.52
CA GLY A 477 26.59 9.42 37.80
C GLY A 477 25.57 9.20 38.92
N THR A 478 24.66 8.24 38.74
CA THR A 478 23.87 7.65 39.82
C THR A 478 24.38 6.23 40.07
N GLY A 479 24.81 5.97 41.31
CA GLY A 479 25.42 4.71 41.73
C GLY A 479 24.44 3.60 42.12
N GLY A 480 24.99 2.40 42.31
CA GLY A 480 24.29 1.24 42.83
C GLY A 480 25.20 0.04 43.19
N ARG A 481 25.67 0.03 44.44
CA ARG A 481 25.84 -1.12 45.37
C ARG A 481 26.43 -2.50 44.95
N LEU A 482 27.48 -2.87 45.72
CA LEU A 482 27.67 -4.10 46.54
C LEU A 482 28.10 -5.47 45.96
N ARG A 483 29.09 -6.05 46.68
CA ARG A 483 29.50 -7.48 46.84
C ARG A 483 30.11 -8.15 45.59
N GLY A 484 31.19 -8.92 45.63
CA GLY A 484 32.03 -9.50 46.70
C GLY A 484 32.61 -10.82 46.18
N GLY A 485 33.91 -11.08 46.41
CA GLY A 485 34.44 -12.45 46.57
C GLY A 485 35.16 -13.14 45.40
N ALA A 486 36.43 -13.49 45.68
CA ALA A 486 37.24 -14.66 45.24
C ALA A 486 37.70 -14.75 43.76
N LYS A 487 39.01 -14.65 43.46
CA LYS A 487 40.07 -15.71 43.51
C LYS A 487 39.71 -16.96 42.67
N GLY A 488 40.53 -17.48 41.75
CA GLY A 488 41.94 -17.26 41.43
C GLY A 488 42.28 -17.82 40.03
N LYS A 489 43.39 -17.37 39.43
CA LYS A 489 44.61 -18.15 39.13
C LYS A 489 44.33 -19.53 38.51
N GLY A 490 44.80 -19.88 37.31
CA GLY A 490 45.76 -19.23 36.43
C GLY A 490 46.42 -20.30 35.53
N GLN A 491 47.06 -19.83 34.45
CA GLN A 491 48.14 -20.46 33.66
C GLN A 491 47.87 -21.85 33.07
N SER A 492 48.37 -22.27 31.93
CA SER A 492 49.31 -21.83 30.89
C SER A 492 49.28 -23.02 29.93
N GLY A 493 49.11 -22.89 28.63
CA GLY A 493 50.09 -22.34 27.72
C GLY A 493 50.40 -23.36 26.61
N LYS A 494 50.79 -22.83 25.45
CA LYS A 494 51.50 -23.48 24.34
C LYS A 494 50.72 -24.42 23.40
N GLN A 495 50.29 -23.82 22.28
CA GLN A 495 50.73 -24.10 20.89
C GLN A 495 52.02 -24.96 20.70
N PRO A 496 52.38 -25.43 19.47
CA PRO A 496 51.67 -25.35 18.18
C PRO A 496 51.77 -26.60 17.25
N SER A 497 51.07 -26.48 16.12
CA SER A 497 51.46 -26.88 14.74
C SER A 497 51.32 -28.31 14.20
N SER A 498 51.01 -28.30 12.90
CA SER A 498 51.07 -29.33 11.85
C SER A 498 49.84 -30.24 11.75
N GLY A 499 49.25 -30.50 10.59
CA GLY A 499 49.53 -30.05 9.23
C GLY A 499 48.63 -30.82 8.25
N LEU A 500 48.38 -30.20 7.09
CA LEU A 500 48.15 -30.79 5.75
C LEU A 500 47.12 -31.90 5.51
N ARG A 501 46.26 -31.58 4.55
CA ARG A 501 45.71 -32.39 3.43
C ARG A 501 44.65 -33.45 3.71
N GLY A 502 43.53 -33.25 3.04
CA GLY A 502 42.55 -34.20 2.54
C GLY A 502 41.70 -33.46 1.52
#